data_AF-A0AAE1WSG6-F1
#
_entry.id   AF-A0AAE1WSG6-F1
#
_cell.length_a   1.000
_cell.length_b   1.000
_cell.length_c   1.000
_cell.angle_alpha   90.00
_cell.angle_beta   90.00
_cell.angle_gamma   90.00
#
_symmetry.space_group_name_H-M   'P 1'
#
loop_
_entity.id
_entity.type
_entity.pdbx_description
1 polymer ?
#
loop_
_entity_poly.entity_id
_entity_poly.type
_entity_poly.pdbx_seq_one_letter_code
_entity_poly.pdbx_strand_id
1 'polypeptide(L)'
;MNEKANVSKELNAKHRKILEGLLKLPENRECADCKSKAPRWASVNLGIFICMQCSGIHRSLGVHISKVRSATLDTWLPEQVAFIQSMGNEKANSYWEAELPPKYDRVGIENFIRAKYELLILKHRYHVPLTHA
;
A
#
# COMPACT_ATOMS: atom_id res chain seq x y z
N MET A 1 -13.45 -4.49 19.24
CA MET A 1 -14.27 -3.31 18.93
C MET A 1 -14.10 -2.97 17.46
N ASN A 2 -15.19 -2.85 16.70
CA ASN A 2 -15.12 -2.60 15.25
C ASN A 2 -14.96 -1.10 14.99
N GLU A 3 -13.71 -0.62 14.91
CA GLU A 3 -13.35 0.80 14.69
C GLU A 3 -14.05 1.43 13.47
N LYS A 4 -14.45 0.61 12.48
CA LYS A 4 -15.20 1.06 11.30
C LYS A 4 -16.55 1.69 11.63
N ALA A 5 -17.16 1.34 12.76
CA ALA A 5 -18.49 1.82 13.14
C ALA A 5 -18.52 3.32 13.48
N ASN A 6 -17.36 3.98 13.67
CA ASN A 6 -17.27 5.34 14.19
C ASN A 6 -16.93 6.43 13.15
N VAL A 7 -16.82 6.11 11.85
CA VAL A 7 -16.55 7.14 10.83
C VAL A 7 -17.86 7.78 10.36
N SER A 8 -18.05 9.07 10.65
CA SER A 8 -19.26 9.82 10.25
C SER A 8 -19.40 9.91 8.72
N LYS A 9 -20.62 10.19 8.24
CA LYS A 9 -20.86 10.39 6.79
C LYS A 9 -20.06 11.59 6.25
N GLU A 10 -19.97 12.69 6.99
CA GLU A 10 -19.18 13.86 6.56
C GLU A 10 -17.70 13.52 6.49
N LEU A 11 -17.18 12.81 7.50
CA LEU A 11 -15.77 12.43 7.54
C LEU A 11 -15.43 11.47 6.41
N ASN A 12 -16.29 10.50 6.12
CA ASN A 12 -16.12 9.60 4.99
C ASN A 12 -16.12 10.36 3.63
N ALA A 13 -16.97 11.38 3.48
CA ALA A 13 -16.95 12.23 2.29
C ALA A 13 -15.65 13.04 2.14
N LYS A 14 -15.10 13.54 3.25
CA LYS A 14 -13.77 14.19 3.27
C LYS A 14 -12.67 13.21 2.88
N HIS A 15 -12.66 12.00 3.46
CA HIS A 15 -11.68 10.96 3.13
C HIS A 15 -11.70 10.61 1.64
N ARG A 16 -12.89 10.44 1.03
CA ARG A 16 -12.99 10.18 -0.42
C ARG A 16 -12.35 11.28 -1.27
N LYS A 17 -12.60 12.56 -0.96
CA LYS A 17 -11.97 13.68 -1.68
C LYS A 17 -10.45 13.67 -1.56
N ILE A 18 -9.91 13.34 -0.39
CA ILE A 18 -8.47 13.23 -0.16
C ILE A 18 -7.89 12.09 -1.03
N LEU A 19 -8.49 10.90 -0.96
CA LEU A 19 -8.04 9.73 -1.72
C LEU A 19 -8.10 9.97 -3.24
N GLU A 20 -9.15 10.64 -3.72
CA GLU A 20 -9.27 11.07 -5.12
C GLU A 20 -8.16 12.05 -5.53
N GLY A 21 -7.75 12.94 -4.62
CA GLY A 21 -6.61 13.84 -4.83
C GLY A 21 -5.29 13.07 -4.91
N LEU A 22 -5.05 12.14 -3.99
CA LEU A 22 -3.83 11.34 -3.96
C LEU A 22 -3.65 10.48 -5.21
N LEU A 23 -4.72 9.87 -5.73
CA LEU A 23 -4.70 9.09 -6.96
C LEU A 23 -4.35 9.92 -8.21
N LYS A 24 -4.44 11.25 -8.15
CA LYS A 24 -4.04 12.15 -9.24
C LYS A 24 -2.57 12.53 -9.19
N LEU A 25 -1.86 12.26 -8.09
CA LEU A 25 -0.43 12.52 -7.99
C LEU A 25 0.36 11.58 -8.92
N PRO A 26 1.39 12.07 -9.63
CA PRO A 26 2.11 11.30 -10.66
C PRO A 26 2.55 9.91 -10.21
N GLU A 27 3.09 9.80 -9.01
CA GLU A 27 3.60 8.57 -8.40
C GLU A 27 2.50 7.54 -8.10
N ASN A 28 1.27 8.00 -7.87
CA ASN A 28 0.13 7.15 -7.53
C ASN A 28 -0.76 6.80 -8.75
N ARG A 29 -0.43 7.31 -9.95
CA ARG A 29 -1.16 6.99 -11.20
C ARG A 29 -0.85 5.60 -11.74
N GLU A 30 0.16 4.95 -11.19
CA GLU A 30 0.58 3.59 -11.52
C GLU A 30 0.49 2.70 -10.28
N CYS A 31 0.08 1.46 -10.48
CA CYS A 31 0.13 0.42 -9.47
C CYS A 31 1.55 0.30 -8.91
N ALA A 32 1.68 0.28 -7.58
CA ALA A 32 2.97 0.15 -6.91
C ALA A 32 3.76 -1.08 -7.40
N ASP A 33 3.07 -2.16 -7.77
CA ASP A 33 3.70 -3.44 -8.10
C ASP A 33 3.84 -3.68 -9.61
N CYS A 34 2.74 -3.68 -10.37
CA CYS A 34 2.79 -4.03 -11.80
C CYS A 34 2.86 -2.82 -12.75
N LYS A 35 2.89 -1.59 -12.19
CA LYS A 35 2.89 -0.32 -12.94
C LYS A 35 1.70 -0.11 -13.89
N SER A 36 0.64 -0.93 -13.78
CA SER A 36 -0.59 -0.68 -14.53
C SER A 36 -1.24 0.64 -14.10
N LYS A 37 -1.86 1.33 -15.05
CA LYS A 37 -2.41 2.67 -14.82
C LYS A 37 -3.67 2.64 -13.95
N ALA A 38 -3.94 3.78 -13.32
CA ALA A 38 -5.17 4.07 -12.58
C ALA A 38 -5.50 3.03 -11.50
N PRO A 39 -4.62 2.78 -10.52
CA PRO A 39 -4.94 1.93 -9.38
C PRO A 39 -6.16 2.47 -8.62
N ARG A 40 -7.02 1.57 -8.14
CA ARG A 40 -8.25 1.90 -7.38
C ARG A 40 -8.34 1.17 -6.05
N TRP A 41 -7.32 0.40 -5.72
CA TRP A 41 -7.18 -0.34 -4.48
C TRP A 41 -5.94 0.14 -3.75
N ALA A 42 -5.84 -0.19 -2.47
CA ALA A 42 -4.71 0.17 -1.66
C ALA A 42 -4.42 -0.90 -0.61
N SER A 43 -3.16 -1.00 -0.21
CA SER A 43 -2.79 -1.64 1.05
C SER A 43 -2.62 -0.55 2.11
N VAL A 44 -3.55 -0.47 3.06
CA VAL A 44 -3.65 0.67 3.99
C VAL A 44 -2.57 0.67 5.06
N ASN A 45 -1.94 -0.48 5.35
CA ASN A 45 -0.82 -0.57 6.29
C ASN A 45 0.55 -0.47 5.61
N LEU A 46 0.61 -0.65 4.29
CA LEU A 46 1.83 -0.44 3.49
C LEU A 46 1.87 0.96 2.87
N GLY A 47 0.73 1.65 2.78
CA GLY A 47 0.63 3.02 2.31
C GLY A 47 0.77 3.14 0.78
N ILE A 48 0.31 2.13 0.05
CA ILE A 48 0.47 2.02 -1.41
C ILE A 48 -0.88 1.92 -2.13
N PHE A 49 -0.94 2.46 -3.34
CA PHE A 49 -2.02 2.26 -4.31
C PHE A 49 -1.66 1.16 -5.31
N ILE A 50 -2.59 0.22 -5.49
CA ILE A 50 -2.44 -0.99 -6.31
C ILE A 50 -3.66 -1.20 -7.21
N CYS A 51 -3.46 -1.92 -8.31
CA CYS A 51 -4.55 -2.29 -9.21
C CYS A 51 -5.40 -3.43 -8.64
N MET A 52 -6.54 -3.71 -9.26
CA MET A 52 -7.45 -4.77 -8.83
C MET A 52 -6.76 -6.15 -8.77
N GLN A 53 -5.98 -6.49 -9.79
CA GLN A 53 -5.26 -7.77 -9.84
C GLN A 53 -4.24 -7.92 -8.72
N CYS A 54 -3.38 -6.91 -8.51
CA CYS A 54 -2.40 -6.91 -7.42
C CYS A 54 -3.10 -6.91 -6.05
N SER A 55 -4.26 -6.27 -5.92
CA SER A 55 -5.06 -6.33 -4.69
C SER A 55 -5.50 -7.76 -4.33
N GLY A 56 -5.75 -8.61 -5.32
CA GLY A 56 -6.07 -10.03 -5.11
C GLY A 56 -4.88 -10.79 -4.52
N ILE A 57 -3.68 -10.56 -5.06
CA ILE A 57 -2.43 -11.15 -4.55
C ILE A 57 -2.13 -10.63 -3.14
N HIS A 58 -2.27 -9.33 -2.90
CA HIS A 58 -2.10 -8.75 -1.57
C HIS A 58 -3.04 -9.35 -0.52
N ARG A 59 -4.23 -9.84 -0.90
CA ARG A 59 -5.12 -10.55 0.02
C ARG A 59 -4.60 -11.94 0.37
N SER A 60 -3.97 -12.64 -0.57
CA SER A 60 -3.40 -13.98 -0.33
C SER A 60 -2.14 -13.97 0.53
N LEU A 61 -1.49 -12.80 0.70
CA LEU A 61 -0.40 -12.61 1.68
C LEU A 61 -0.88 -12.68 3.14
N GLY A 62 -2.16 -12.40 3.38
CA GLY A 62 -2.74 -12.35 4.72
C GLY A 62 -2.65 -10.98 5.41
N VAL A 63 -3.56 -10.74 6.36
CA VAL A 63 -3.79 -9.41 6.99
C VAL A 63 -2.65 -8.93 7.90
N HIS A 64 -1.74 -9.83 8.28
CA HIS A 64 -0.53 -9.52 9.03
C HIS A 64 0.54 -8.86 8.16
N ILE A 65 0.47 -9.05 6.83
CA ILE A 65 1.35 -8.43 5.84
C ILE A 65 0.65 -7.26 5.15
N SER A 66 -0.56 -7.48 4.64
CA SER A 66 -1.25 -6.50 3.82
C SER A 66 -2.75 -6.43 4.13
N LYS A 67 -3.23 -5.21 4.40
CA LYS A 67 -4.62 -4.88 4.69
C LYS A 67 -5.21 -4.14 3.51
N VAL A 68 -5.91 -4.87 2.64
CA VAL A 68 -6.45 -4.32 1.39
C VAL A 68 -7.77 -3.57 1.61
N ARG A 69 -7.91 -2.40 0.99
CA ARG A 69 -9.14 -1.61 0.88
C ARG A 69 -9.29 -1.03 -0.52
N SER A 70 -10.52 -0.88 -0.98
CA SER A 70 -10.83 -0.06 -2.15
C SER A 70 -10.64 1.42 -1.79
N ALA A 71 -10.01 2.19 -2.66
CA ALA A 71 -9.87 3.64 -2.47
C ALA A 71 -11.19 4.39 -2.77
N THR A 72 -12.17 3.72 -3.39
CA THR A 72 -13.43 4.33 -3.83
C THR A 72 -14.67 3.76 -3.14
N LEU A 73 -14.65 2.47 -2.77
CA LEU A 73 -15.83 1.75 -2.25
C LEU A 73 -15.80 1.53 -0.74
N ASP A 74 -14.61 1.46 -0.12
CA ASP A 74 -14.48 1.17 1.30
C ASP A 74 -14.41 2.45 2.15
N THR A 75 -14.90 2.36 3.39
CA THR A 75 -14.65 3.38 4.43
C THR A 75 -13.26 3.20 5.01
N TRP A 76 -12.50 4.30 5.06
CA TRP A 76 -11.16 4.37 5.65
C TRP A 76 -11.20 5.09 6.99
N LEU A 77 -10.38 4.62 7.93
CA LEU A 77 -10.14 5.29 9.20
C LEU A 77 -9.23 6.52 9.00
N PRO A 78 -9.33 7.56 9.85
CA PRO A 78 -8.49 8.75 9.75
C PRO A 78 -6.99 8.44 9.70
N GLU A 79 -6.52 7.48 10.50
CA GLU A 79 -5.12 7.09 10.59
C GLU A 79 -4.63 6.43 9.30
N GLN A 80 -5.52 5.70 8.61
CA GLN A 80 -5.22 5.08 7.31
C GLN A 80 -5.05 6.15 6.23
N VAL A 81 -5.92 7.16 6.24
CA VAL A 81 -5.84 8.30 5.31
C VAL A 81 -4.60 9.15 5.60
N ALA A 82 -4.27 9.40 6.87
CA ALA A 82 -3.05 10.09 7.27
C ALA A 82 -1.80 9.31 6.82
N PHE A 83 -1.77 8.00 7.03
CA PHE A 83 -0.62 7.18 6.67
C PHE A 83 -0.36 7.16 5.17
N ILE A 84 -1.39 6.94 4.34
CA ILE A 84 -1.20 6.92 2.89
C ILE A 84 -0.78 8.28 2.31
N GLN A 85 -1.21 9.39 2.93
CA GLN A 85 -0.71 10.73 2.57
C GLN A 85 0.79 10.89 2.87
N SER A 86 1.27 10.32 3.98
CA SER A 86 2.68 10.40 4.41
C SER A 86 3.62 9.41 3.71
N MET A 87 3.05 8.43 3.01
CA MET A 87 3.75 7.35 2.33
C MET A 87 3.66 7.52 0.81
N GLY A 88 2.58 7.03 0.19
CA GLY A 88 2.43 7.03 -1.26
C GLY A 88 3.39 6.07 -1.97
N ASN A 89 3.16 5.88 -3.27
CA ASN A 89 3.90 4.89 -4.04
C ASN A 89 5.38 5.23 -4.24
N GLU A 90 5.74 6.51 -4.35
CA GLU A 90 7.14 6.93 -4.49
C GLU A 90 7.97 6.51 -3.27
N LYS A 91 7.58 6.97 -2.07
CA LYS A 91 8.29 6.65 -0.84
C LYS A 91 8.28 5.16 -0.54
N ALA A 92 7.15 4.48 -0.76
CA ALA A 92 7.09 3.03 -0.60
C ALA A 92 8.07 2.32 -1.55
N ASN A 93 8.11 2.68 -2.84
CA ASN A 93 9.03 2.03 -3.77
C ASN A 93 10.50 2.38 -3.49
N SER A 94 10.80 3.60 -3.02
CA SER A 94 12.15 3.98 -2.59
C SER A 94 12.69 3.10 -1.46
N TYR A 95 11.79 2.47 -0.71
CA TYR A 95 12.12 1.59 0.41
C TYR A 95 12.05 0.11 0.00
N TRP A 96 10.91 -0.36 -0.53
CA TRP A 96 10.72 -1.78 -0.86
C TRP A 96 11.44 -2.22 -2.14
N GLU A 97 11.73 -1.27 -3.04
CA GLU A 97 12.40 -1.53 -4.32
C GLU A 97 13.81 -0.91 -4.36
N ALA A 98 14.38 -0.51 -3.20
CA ALA A 98 15.68 0.17 -3.12
C ALA A 98 16.84 -0.62 -3.75
N GLU A 99 16.82 -1.94 -3.60
CA GLU A 99 17.84 -2.87 -4.12
C GLU A 99 17.42 -3.48 -5.48
N LEU A 100 16.32 -3.04 -6.07
CA LEU A 100 15.81 -3.63 -7.31
C LEU A 100 16.66 -3.16 -8.51
N PRO A 101 17.17 -4.07 -9.36
CA PRO A 101 17.91 -3.69 -10.54
C PRO A 101 17.13 -2.74 -11.47
N PRO A 102 17.80 -1.80 -12.17
CA PRO A 102 17.16 -1.02 -13.21
C PRO A 102 16.51 -1.92 -14.25
N LYS A 103 15.28 -1.58 -14.68
CA LYS A 103 14.50 -2.35 -15.67
C LYS A 103 14.22 -3.81 -15.26
N TYR A 104 14.16 -4.10 -13.96
CA TYR A 104 13.78 -5.42 -13.45
C TYR A 104 12.47 -5.91 -14.08
N ASP A 105 12.51 -7.12 -14.63
CA ASP A 105 11.35 -7.76 -15.25
C ASP A 105 10.35 -8.21 -14.18
N ARG A 106 9.11 -7.75 -14.32
CA ARG A 106 8.01 -8.04 -13.39
C ARG A 106 7.13 -9.21 -13.87
N VAL A 107 7.63 -10.03 -14.81
CA VAL A 107 7.02 -11.32 -15.17
C VAL A 107 6.84 -12.18 -13.92
N GLY A 108 5.66 -12.80 -13.79
CA GLY A 108 5.29 -13.52 -12.56
C GLY A 108 5.00 -12.59 -11.39
N ILE A 109 4.07 -11.65 -11.59
CA ILE A 109 3.77 -10.58 -10.63
C ILE A 109 3.45 -11.07 -9.21
N GLU A 110 2.88 -12.27 -9.05
CA GLU A 110 2.65 -12.85 -7.73
C GLU A 110 3.96 -13.12 -6.97
N ASN A 111 4.93 -13.75 -7.63
CA ASN A 111 6.24 -14.01 -7.03
C ASN A 111 6.95 -12.71 -6.68
N PHE A 112 6.84 -11.70 -7.56
CA PHE A 112 7.38 -10.36 -7.28
C PHE A 112 6.76 -9.74 -6.02
N ILE A 113 5.42 -9.73 -5.91
CA ILE A 113 4.71 -9.17 -4.75
C ILE A 113 5.06 -9.92 -3.46
N ARG A 114 5.09 -11.26 -3.50
CA ARG A 114 5.49 -12.08 -2.35
C ARG A 114 6.92 -11.76 -1.92
N ALA A 115 7.88 -11.77 -2.84
CA ALA A 115 9.26 -11.42 -2.53
C ALA A 115 9.38 -10.00 -1.96
N LYS A 116 8.68 -9.03 -2.56
CA LYS A 116 8.71 -7.62 -2.13
C LYS A 116 8.21 -7.44 -0.70
N TYR A 117 7.14 -8.12 -0.27
CA TYR A 117 6.50 -7.84 1.03
C TYR A 117 6.68 -8.95 2.10
N GLU A 118 6.84 -10.22 1.73
CA GLU A 118 7.10 -11.31 2.69
C GLU A 118 8.56 -11.28 3.18
N LEU A 119 9.53 -11.07 2.29
CA LEU A 119 10.96 -11.14 2.63
C LEU A 119 11.46 -9.90 3.38
N LEU A 120 10.90 -8.72 3.10
CA LEU A 120 11.34 -7.47 3.74
C LEU A 120 10.74 -7.28 5.15
N ILE A 121 9.56 -7.85 5.44
CA ILE A 121 9.07 -7.94 6.84
C ILE A 121 10.01 -8.84 7.67
N LEU A 122 10.56 -9.90 7.07
CA LEU A 122 11.59 -10.71 7.73
C LEU A 122 12.91 -9.93 7.90
N LYS A 123 13.39 -9.21 6.87
CA LYS A 123 14.56 -8.32 7.04
C LYS A 123 14.36 -7.32 8.18
N HIS A 124 13.19 -6.71 8.35
CA HIS A 124 12.93 -5.80 9.49
C HIS A 124 12.83 -6.49 10.86
N ARG A 125 12.42 -7.76 10.92
CA ARG A 125 12.38 -8.53 12.16
C ARG A 125 13.79 -8.97 12.62
N TYR A 126 14.77 -9.01 11.71
CA TYR A 126 16.15 -9.42 11.99
C TYR A 126 17.20 -8.30 11.84
N HIS A 127 16.83 -7.10 11.36
CA HIS A 127 17.64 -5.89 11.32
C HIS A 127 17.04 -4.79 12.22
N VAL A 128 16.76 -5.13 13.47
CA VAL A 128 16.81 -4.11 14.53
C VAL A 128 18.30 -3.82 14.73
N PRO A 129 18.80 -2.59 14.52
CA PRO A 129 20.17 -2.28 14.89
C PRO A 129 20.32 -2.54 16.40
N LEU A 130 21.29 -3.38 16.77
CA LEU A 130 21.82 -3.45 18.12
C LEU A 130 22.51 -2.12 18.42
N THR A 131 21.75 -1.06 18.63
CA THR A 131 22.25 0.21 19.16
C THR A 131 21.28 0.66 20.22
N HIS A 132 21.45 0.12 21.42
CA HIS A 132 21.30 0.77 22.73
C HIS A 132 21.79 -0.24 23.78
N ALA A 133 23.11 -0.27 23.97
CA ALA A 133 23.78 -0.68 25.21
C ALA A 133 24.95 0.28 25.41
#